data_AF-V5HNK5-F1
#
_entry.id   AF-V5HNK5-F1
#
_cell.length_a   1.000
_cell.length_b   1.000
_cell.length_c   1.000
_cell.angle_alpha   90.00
_cell.angle_beta   90.00
_cell.angle_gamma   90.00
#
_symmetry.space_group_name_H-M   'P 1'
#
loop_
_entity.id
_entity.type
_entity.pdbx_description
1 polymer ?
#
loop_
_entity_poly.entity_id
_entity_poly.type
_entity_poly.pdbx_seq_one_letter_code
_entity_poly.pdbx_strand_id
1 'polypeptide(L)'
;QDVLRFIFSHTRTLAGYEYEHGQFEDFFEIFMSGKNSFGDYFEHVTSWYARSQDPNVLFLHYEEMKRDPRYYVLEIAKFMGNEYHAMLLENEGILENVVELSSIKRMKQYADKNFKDFFGEPITREDVPEGLRNLHKACQRRPGTGSPIRNGVVGGWKTFLTSEMNVRMEEKILQKLSHTDIVDVWRRHGIVRPRVE
;
A
#
# COMPACT_ATOMS: atom_id res chain seq x y z
N GLN A 1 -4.20 9.48 0.50
CA GLN A 1 -3.22 10.38 -0.15
C GLN A 1 -1.84 9.75 -0.32
N ASP A 2 -1.22 9.20 0.73
CA ASP A 2 0.04 8.46 0.56
C ASP A 2 -0.09 7.28 -0.41
N VAL A 3 -1.24 6.61 -0.43
CA VAL A 3 -1.56 5.56 -1.41
C VAL A 3 -1.45 6.07 -2.84
N LEU A 4 -2.06 7.21 -3.18
CA LEU A 4 -1.95 7.83 -4.50
C LEU A 4 -0.47 8.05 -4.88
N ARG A 5 0.31 8.65 -3.96
CA ARG A 5 1.74 8.89 -4.18
C ARG A 5 2.51 7.58 -4.42
N PHE A 6 2.21 6.55 -3.64
CA PHE A 6 2.82 5.23 -3.78
C PHE A 6 2.50 4.61 -5.14
N ILE A 7 1.23 4.59 -5.53
CA ILE A 7 0.81 4.00 -6.82
C ILE A 7 1.45 4.77 -7.97
N PHE A 8 1.40 6.11 -7.97
CA PHE A 8 2.10 6.93 -8.99
C PHE A 8 3.56 6.53 -9.13
N SER A 9 4.29 6.43 -8.01
CA SER A 9 5.68 6.02 -8.03
C SER A 9 5.88 4.60 -8.57
N HIS A 10 4.99 3.68 -8.20
CA HIS A 10 5.06 2.29 -8.63
C HIS A 10 4.83 2.17 -10.13
N THR A 11 3.81 2.86 -10.66
CA THR A 11 3.49 2.95 -12.09
C THR A 11 4.65 3.55 -12.89
N ARG A 12 5.37 4.54 -12.35
CA ARG A 12 6.60 5.07 -12.98
C ARG A 12 7.79 4.12 -12.93
N THR A 13 7.88 3.27 -11.91
CA THR A 13 9.03 2.37 -11.70
C THR A 13 8.92 1.10 -12.52
N LEU A 14 7.71 0.55 -12.66
CA LEU A 14 7.46 -0.66 -13.43
C LEU A 14 7.15 -0.33 -14.89
N ALA A 15 8.10 -0.62 -15.77
CA ALA A 15 7.99 -0.31 -17.19
C ALA A 15 6.78 -0.95 -17.88
N GLY A 16 6.20 -2.03 -17.34
CA GLY A 16 4.97 -2.62 -17.86
C GLY A 16 3.73 -1.73 -17.79
N TYR A 17 3.77 -0.61 -17.05
CA TYR A 17 2.72 0.41 -17.09
C TYR A 17 2.96 1.51 -18.12
N GLU A 18 4.14 1.54 -18.76
CA GLU A 18 4.50 2.49 -19.80
C GLU A 18 4.32 3.97 -19.40
N TYR A 19 4.51 4.29 -18.12
CA TYR A 19 4.24 5.61 -17.55
C TYR A 19 5.49 6.31 -16.98
N GLU A 20 6.69 5.92 -17.39
CA GLU A 20 7.96 6.37 -16.79
C GLU A 20 8.15 7.91 -16.77
N HIS A 21 7.67 8.58 -17.83
CA HIS A 21 7.72 10.02 -18.03
C HIS A 21 6.39 10.73 -17.71
N GLY A 22 5.40 10.00 -17.17
CA GLY A 22 4.11 10.55 -16.82
C GLY A 22 4.19 11.57 -15.69
N GLN A 23 3.36 12.61 -15.79
CA GLN A 23 3.28 13.68 -14.80
C GLN A 23 2.38 13.28 -13.64
N PHE A 24 2.60 13.88 -12.46
CA PHE A 24 1.80 13.54 -11.29
C PHE A 24 0.37 14.05 -11.42
N GLU A 25 0.20 15.20 -12.06
CA GLU A 25 -1.06 15.89 -12.32
C GLU A 25 -1.99 15.01 -13.16
N ASP A 26 -1.50 14.45 -14.25
CA ASP A 26 -2.27 13.53 -15.10
C ASP A 26 -2.65 12.26 -14.32
N PHE A 27 -1.72 11.73 -13.53
CA PHE A 27 -1.98 10.54 -12.71
C PHE A 27 -3.01 10.81 -11.61
N PHE A 28 -2.99 12.01 -11.03
CA PHE A 28 -3.99 12.45 -10.06
C PHE A 28 -5.38 12.39 -10.67
N GLU A 29 -5.57 12.90 -11.89
CA GLU A 29 -6.87 12.82 -12.58
C GLU A 29 -7.30 11.38 -12.85
N ILE A 30 -6.37 10.51 -13.27
CA ILE A 30 -6.65 9.06 -13.46
C ILE A 30 -7.14 8.44 -12.15
N PHE A 31 -6.43 8.68 -11.05
CA PHE A 31 -6.79 8.18 -9.72
C PHE A 31 -8.15 8.73 -9.25
N MET A 32 -8.39 10.03 -9.46
CA MET A 32 -9.65 10.67 -9.08
C MET A 32 -10.82 10.21 -9.94
N SER A 33 -10.60 9.76 -11.18
CA SER A 33 -11.63 9.16 -12.02
C SER A 33 -11.94 7.70 -11.69
N GLY A 34 -11.11 7.05 -10.85
CA GLY A 34 -11.24 5.63 -10.51
C GLY A 34 -10.73 4.67 -11.59
N LYS A 35 -10.10 5.18 -12.66
CA LYS A 35 -9.60 4.40 -13.81
C LYS A 35 -8.16 3.92 -13.62
N ASN A 36 -7.80 3.54 -12.40
CA ASN A 36 -6.50 2.93 -12.10
C ASN A 36 -6.49 1.45 -12.49
N SER A 37 -5.32 0.82 -12.56
CA SER A 37 -5.14 -0.59 -12.95
C SER A 37 -5.89 -1.60 -12.08
N PHE A 38 -6.28 -1.22 -10.86
CA PHE A 38 -7.08 -2.03 -9.94
C PHE A 38 -8.45 -1.41 -9.62
N GLY A 39 -8.91 -0.46 -10.43
CA GLY A 39 -10.18 0.25 -10.25
C GLY A 39 -10.13 1.41 -9.25
N ASP A 40 -11.31 1.84 -8.79
CA ASP A 40 -11.44 2.97 -7.87
C ASP A 40 -11.02 2.56 -6.45
N TYR A 41 -10.04 3.30 -5.91
CA TYR A 41 -9.50 3.04 -4.58
C TYR A 41 -10.57 3.16 -3.48
N PHE A 42 -11.48 4.12 -3.58
CA PHE A 42 -12.50 4.33 -2.55
C PHE A 42 -13.54 3.23 -2.59
N GLU A 43 -13.95 2.79 -3.78
CA GLU A 43 -14.80 1.62 -3.94
C GLU A 43 -14.16 0.38 -3.30
N HIS A 44 -12.88 0.13 -3.59
CA HIS A 44 -12.13 -0.97 -2.97
C HIS A 44 -12.10 -0.87 -1.43
N VAL A 45 -11.81 0.30 -0.87
CA VAL A 45 -11.81 0.49 0.59
C VAL A 45 -13.20 0.27 1.18
N THR A 46 -14.24 0.86 0.59
CA THR A 46 -15.62 0.75 1.11
C THR A 46 -16.14 -0.69 1.07
N SER A 47 -15.86 -1.43 0.01
CA SER A 47 -16.38 -2.80 -0.14
C SER A 47 -15.79 -3.75 0.91
N TRP A 48 -14.51 -3.61 1.23
CA TRP A 48 -13.88 -4.35 2.34
C TRP A 48 -14.26 -3.83 3.71
N TYR A 49 -14.43 -2.50 3.87
CA TYR A 49 -14.83 -1.92 5.15
C TYR A 49 -16.22 -2.38 5.59
N ALA A 50 -17.16 -2.52 4.64
CA ALA A 50 -18.48 -3.08 4.90
C ALA A 50 -18.45 -4.52 5.45
N ARG A 51 -17.33 -5.22 5.26
CA ARG A 51 -17.08 -6.60 5.72
C ARG A 51 -16.10 -6.65 6.90
N SER A 52 -15.76 -5.51 7.49
CA SER A 52 -14.75 -5.43 8.57
C SER A 52 -15.14 -6.18 9.85
N GLN A 53 -16.42 -6.52 10.01
CA GLN A 53 -16.93 -7.32 11.13
C GLN A 53 -17.06 -8.82 10.80
N ASP A 54 -16.73 -9.22 9.57
CA ASP A 54 -16.73 -10.64 9.21
C ASP A 54 -15.61 -11.36 9.99
N PRO A 55 -15.87 -12.56 10.54
CA PRO A 55 -14.91 -13.26 11.41
C PRO A 55 -13.60 -13.63 10.69
N ASN A 56 -13.61 -13.68 9.36
CA ASN A 56 -12.46 -13.98 8.52
C ASN A 56 -11.87 -12.73 7.83
N VAL A 57 -12.15 -11.53 8.34
CA VAL A 57 -11.59 -10.27 7.84
C VAL A 57 -10.91 -9.52 9.00
N LEU A 58 -9.63 -9.19 8.83
CA LEU A 58 -8.89 -8.29 9.71
C LEU A 58 -8.63 -6.98 8.97
N PHE A 59 -9.34 -5.92 9.36
CA PHE A 59 -9.18 -4.59 8.76
C PHE A 59 -8.15 -3.77 9.56
N LEU A 60 -7.05 -3.37 8.91
CA LEU A 60 -5.93 -2.66 9.55
C LEU A 60 -5.64 -1.33 8.84
N HIS A 61 -5.17 -0.36 9.61
CA HIS A 61 -4.69 0.92 9.10
C HIS A 61 -3.16 0.95 9.09
N TYR A 62 -2.58 1.33 7.95
CA TYR A 62 -1.12 1.39 7.78
C TYR A 62 -0.46 2.33 8.79
N GLU A 63 -1.10 3.46 9.07
CA GLU A 63 -0.65 4.48 10.01
C GLU A 63 -0.52 3.92 11.43
N GLU A 64 -1.43 3.04 11.82
CA GLU A 64 -1.41 2.43 13.16
C GLU A 64 -0.39 1.31 13.25
N MET A 65 -0.32 0.44 12.23
CA MET A 65 0.73 -0.57 12.13
C MET A 65 2.12 0.05 12.15
N LYS A 66 2.28 1.22 11.54
CA LYS A 66 3.56 1.93 11.53
C LYS A 66 3.90 2.54 12.89
N ARG A 67 2.89 2.97 13.64
CA ARG A 67 3.03 3.57 14.99
C ARG A 67 3.40 2.51 16.04
N ASP A 68 2.79 1.33 15.99
CA ASP A 68 3.10 0.23 16.90
C ASP A 68 3.20 -1.12 16.17
N PRO A 69 4.33 -1.39 15.47
CA PRO A 69 4.49 -2.62 14.71
C PRO A 69 4.37 -3.89 15.57
N ARG A 70 4.82 -3.83 16.84
CA ARG A 70 4.82 -4.98 17.73
C ARG A 70 3.39 -5.40 18.10
N TYR A 71 2.57 -4.43 18.49
CA TYR A 71 1.16 -4.68 18.79
C TYR A 71 0.44 -5.30 17.58
N TYR A 72 0.60 -4.70 16.40
CA TYR A 72 -0.11 -5.19 15.22
C TYR A 72 0.40 -6.54 14.69
N VAL A 73 1.67 -6.90 14.92
CA VAL A 73 2.17 -8.26 14.68
C VAL A 73 1.44 -9.28 15.57
N LEU A 74 1.22 -8.95 16.84
CA LEU A 74 0.47 -9.81 17.76
C LEU A 74 -1.01 -9.94 17.35
N GLU A 75 -1.65 -8.83 16.95
CA GLU A 75 -3.04 -8.86 16.48
C GLU A 75 -3.20 -9.71 15.21
N ILE A 76 -2.27 -9.60 14.26
CA ILE A 76 -2.25 -10.44 13.05
C ILE A 76 -2.07 -11.91 13.43
N ALA A 77 -1.14 -12.22 14.34
CA ALA A 77 -0.91 -13.59 14.79
C ALA A 77 -2.16 -14.18 15.45
N LYS A 78 -2.83 -13.41 16.30
CA LYS A 78 -4.09 -13.81 16.95
C LYS A 78 -5.20 -14.08 15.95
N PHE A 79 -5.31 -13.25 14.91
CA PHE A 79 -6.27 -13.45 13.84
C PHE A 79 -5.98 -14.71 13.02
N MET A 80 -4.70 -15.06 12.82
CA MET A 80 -4.31 -16.32 12.17
C MET A 80 -4.60 -17.56 13.04
N GLY A 81 -4.50 -17.43 14.36
CA GLY A 81 -4.73 -18.51 15.32
C GLY A 81 -4.18 -18.21 16.71
N ASN A 82 -4.85 -18.68 17.76
CA ASN A 82 -4.44 -18.44 19.15
C ASN A 82 -3.07 -19.05 19.47
N GLU A 83 -2.70 -20.14 18.78
CA GLU A 83 -1.40 -20.79 18.88
C GLU A 83 -0.25 -19.88 18.42
N TYR A 84 -0.45 -19.10 17.36
CA TYR A 84 0.57 -18.16 16.87
C TYR A 84 0.71 -16.98 17.82
N HIS A 85 -0.39 -16.48 18.36
CA HIS A 85 -0.38 -15.41 19.35
C HIS A 85 0.34 -15.83 20.64
N ALA A 86 0.01 -17.00 21.19
CA ALA A 86 0.69 -17.55 22.37
C ALA A 86 2.19 -17.75 22.12
N MET A 87 2.57 -18.31 20.97
CA MET A 87 3.97 -18.48 20.57
C MET A 87 4.76 -17.16 20.59
N LEU A 88 4.17 -16.07 20.08
CA LEU A 88 4.83 -14.77 20.04
C LEU A 88 4.87 -14.08 21.42
N LEU A 89 3.89 -14.31 22.29
CA LEU A 89 3.88 -13.79 23.66
C LEU A 89 4.89 -14.51 24.56
N GLU A 90 5.05 -15.83 24.38
CA GLU A 90 5.95 -16.65 25.18
C GLU A 90 7.41 -16.56 24.70
N ASN A 91 7.63 -16.19 23.43
CA ASN A 91 8.96 -16.10 22.84
C ASN A 91 9.24 -14.72 22.23
N GLU A 92 9.73 -13.82 23.09
CA GLU A 92 10.12 -12.46 22.73
C GLU A 92 11.13 -12.41 21.57
N GLY A 93 12.08 -13.34 21.51
CA GLY A 93 13.07 -13.39 20.44
C GLY A 93 12.45 -13.68 19.06
N ILE A 94 11.39 -14.50 18.99
CA ILE A 94 10.66 -14.72 17.73
C ILE A 94 9.90 -13.45 17.35
N LEU A 95 9.23 -12.80 18.30
CA LEU A 95 8.51 -11.55 18.06
C LEU A 95 9.43 -10.44 17.54
N GLU A 96 10.58 -10.22 18.18
CA GLU A 96 11.59 -9.26 17.71
C GLU A 96 12.08 -9.57 16.30
N ASN A 97 12.32 -10.86 15.99
CA ASN A 97 12.73 -11.28 14.66
C ASN A 97 11.66 -10.99 13.61
N VAL A 98 10.38 -11.27 13.89
CA VAL A 98 9.28 -10.96 12.95
C VAL A 98 9.20 -9.45 12.69
N VAL A 99 9.32 -8.63 13.74
CA VAL A 99 9.28 -7.17 13.64
C VAL A 99 10.47 -6.62 12.85
N GLU A 100 11.68 -7.12 13.09
CA GLU A 100 12.87 -6.70 12.35
C GLU A 100 12.83 -7.15 10.88
N LEU A 101 12.41 -8.39 10.62
CA LEU A 101 12.31 -8.94 9.27
C LEU A 101 11.24 -8.25 8.43
N SER A 102 10.15 -7.81 9.07
CA SER A 102 9.08 -7.01 8.44
C SER A 102 9.36 -5.51 8.45
N SER A 103 10.51 -5.05 8.95
CA SER A 103 10.87 -3.64 8.95
C SER A 103 11.07 -3.11 7.52
N ILE A 104 10.75 -1.83 7.29
CA ILE A 104 10.94 -1.18 5.98
C ILE A 104 12.39 -1.30 5.51
N LYS A 105 13.35 -1.15 6.43
CA LYS A 105 14.78 -1.28 6.12
C LYS A 105 15.10 -2.67 5.59
N ARG A 106 14.66 -3.73 6.29
CA ARG A 106 14.94 -5.12 5.91
C ARG A 106 14.22 -5.52 4.65
N MET A 107 12.92 -5.20 4.52
CA MET A 107 12.15 -5.43 3.30
C MET A 107 12.75 -4.72 2.10
N LYS A 108 13.24 -3.48 2.28
CA LYS A 108 13.89 -2.74 1.20
C LYS A 108 15.18 -3.40 0.75
N GLN A 109 16.05 -3.79 1.67
CA GLN A 109 17.29 -4.51 1.34
C GLN A 109 17.00 -5.82 0.60
N TYR A 110 15.99 -6.57 1.06
CA TYR A 110 15.57 -7.80 0.41
C TYR A 110 15.02 -7.53 -1.00
N ALA A 111 14.12 -6.57 -1.14
CA ALA A 111 13.51 -6.25 -2.43
C ALA A 111 14.54 -5.68 -3.43
N ASP A 112 15.44 -4.80 -3.00
CA ASP A 112 16.47 -4.21 -3.87
C ASP A 112 17.42 -5.27 -4.44
N LYS A 113 17.64 -6.36 -3.70
CA LYS A 113 18.39 -7.53 -4.17
C LYS A 113 17.55 -8.37 -5.13
N ASN A 114 16.40 -8.87 -4.69
CA ASN A 114 15.65 -9.90 -5.42
C ASN A 114 14.78 -9.36 -6.58
N PHE A 115 14.33 -8.11 -6.52
CA PHE A 115 13.45 -7.53 -7.55
C PHE A 115 14.18 -7.31 -8.87
N LYS A 116 15.47 -6.94 -8.81
CA LYS A 116 16.34 -6.86 -9.98
C LYS A 116 16.53 -8.23 -10.60
N ASP A 117 16.77 -9.25 -9.78
CA ASP A 117 16.98 -10.62 -10.24
C ASP A 117 15.70 -11.17 -10.91
N PHE A 118 14.53 -10.90 -10.33
CA PHE A 118 13.25 -11.39 -10.87
C PHE A 118 12.97 -10.92 -12.31
N PHE A 119 13.23 -9.64 -12.61
CA PHE A 119 13.06 -9.10 -13.96
C PHE A 119 14.33 -9.19 -14.82
N GLY A 120 15.45 -9.68 -14.28
CA GLY A 120 16.70 -9.85 -15.03
C GLY A 120 16.65 -11.07 -15.94
N GLU A 121 16.21 -12.21 -15.42
CA GLU A 121 16.25 -13.49 -16.14
C GLU A 121 14.90 -13.85 -16.79
N PRO A 122 14.88 -14.37 -18.03
CA PRO A 122 13.65 -14.81 -18.68
C PRO A 122 12.91 -15.87 -17.87
N ILE A 123 11.58 -15.75 -17.77
CA ILE A 123 10.75 -16.80 -17.19
C ILE A 123 10.75 -18.00 -18.12
N THR A 124 11.35 -19.11 -17.68
CA THR A 124 11.42 -20.39 -18.42
C THR A 124 10.30 -21.36 -18.08
N ARG A 125 9.49 -21.06 -17.05
CA ARG A 125 8.41 -21.91 -16.58
C ARG A 125 7.12 -21.68 -17.38
N GLU A 126 6.51 -22.77 -17.84
CA GLU A 126 5.32 -22.72 -18.71
C GLU A 126 4.01 -22.45 -17.96
N ASP A 127 3.96 -22.74 -16.65
CA ASP A 127 2.81 -22.59 -15.76
C ASP A 127 2.46 -21.14 -15.39
N VAL A 128 3.26 -20.17 -15.84
CA VAL A 128 3.08 -18.76 -15.46
C VAL A 128 1.91 -18.13 -16.23
N PRO A 129 1.00 -17.39 -15.58
CA PRO A 129 -0.08 -16.70 -16.29
C PRO A 129 0.44 -15.74 -17.38
N GLU A 130 -0.29 -15.64 -18.49
CA GLU A 130 0.11 -14.83 -19.65
C GLU A 130 0.34 -13.36 -19.29
N GLY A 131 -0.54 -12.77 -18.46
CA GLY A 131 -0.38 -11.39 -17.99
C GLY A 131 0.94 -11.15 -17.27
N LEU A 132 1.37 -12.11 -16.44
CA LEU A 132 2.64 -12.01 -15.72
C LEU A 132 3.84 -12.18 -16.66
N ARG A 133 3.75 -13.06 -17.67
CA ARG A 133 4.77 -13.16 -18.73
C ARG A 133 4.91 -11.87 -19.54
N ASN A 134 3.80 -11.23 -19.88
CA ASN A 134 3.81 -9.98 -20.64
C ASN A 134 4.40 -8.82 -19.82
N LEU A 135 4.00 -8.69 -18.55
CA LEU A 135 4.59 -7.73 -17.62
C LEU A 135 6.10 -7.95 -17.46
N HIS A 136 6.52 -9.21 -17.30
CA HIS A 136 7.93 -9.57 -17.16
C HIS A 136 8.75 -9.19 -18.40
N LYS A 137 8.28 -9.55 -19.60
CA LYS A 137 8.92 -9.16 -20.88
C LYS A 137 9.01 -7.65 -21.04
N ALA A 138 7.97 -6.90 -20.64
CA ALA A 138 7.99 -5.44 -20.71
C ALA A 138 9.06 -4.84 -19.77
N CYS A 139 9.12 -5.34 -18.53
CA CYS A 139 10.13 -4.93 -17.54
C CYS A 139 11.55 -5.35 -17.92
N GLN A 140 11.76 -6.45 -18.65
CA GLN A 140 13.07 -6.84 -19.17
C GLN A 140 13.61 -5.88 -20.23
N ARG A 141 12.75 -5.41 -21.14
CA ARG A 141 13.16 -4.48 -22.20
C ARG A 141 13.59 -3.13 -21.64
N ARG A 142 13.00 -2.73 -20.50
CA ARG A 142 13.25 -1.46 -19.83
C ARG A 142 13.30 -1.71 -18.32
N PRO A 143 14.45 -2.14 -17.77
CA PRO A 143 14.56 -2.40 -16.35
C PRO A 143 14.34 -1.09 -15.58
N GLY A 144 13.30 -1.08 -14.75
CA GLY A 144 13.03 0.03 -13.85
C GLY A 144 14.22 0.28 -12.92
N THR A 145 14.59 1.54 -12.72
CA THR A 145 15.74 1.92 -11.88
C THR A 145 15.36 2.12 -10.41
N GLY A 146 14.07 2.05 -10.08
CA GLY A 146 13.51 2.29 -8.76
C GLY A 146 13.34 1.02 -7.91
N SER A 147 13.29 1.21 -6.60
CA SER A 147 12.94 0.16 -5.65
C SER A 147 11.42 0.07 -5.47
N PRO A 148 10.84 -1.13 -5.41
CA PRO A 148 9.42 -1.28 -5.04
C PRO A 148 9.15 -0.85 -3.59
N ILE A 149 10.17 -0.92 -2.71
CA ILE A 149 10.08 -0.45 -1.33
C ILE A 149 10.77 0.91 -1.23
N ARG A 150 9.97 1.95 -0.99
CA ARG A 150 10.46 3.33 -0.80
C ARG A 150 10.79 3.59 0.68
N ASN A 151 10.11 4.55 1.29
CA ASN A 151 10.53 5.11 2.58
C ASN A 151 9.61 4.67 3.74
N GLY A 152 8.41 4.16 3.45
CA GLY A 152 7.42 3.77 4.47
C GLY A 152 7.05 4.91 5.44
N VAL A 153 7.01 6.14 4.93
CA VAL A 153 6.73 7.36 5.71
C VAL A 153 5.25 7.72 5.54
N VAL A 154 4.57 7.92 6.66
CA VAL A 154 3.21 8.48 6.72
C VAL A 154 3.28 10.00 6.55
N GLY A 155 2.38 10.56 5.76
CA GLY A 155 2.32 12.00 5.47
C GLY A 155 3.29 12.46 4.38
N GLY A 156 3.95 11.54 3.68
CA GLY A 156 4.86 11.87 2.59
C GLY A 156 4.16 12.59 1.43
N TRP A 157 2.86 12.41 1.26
CA TRP A 157 2.07 13.06 0.22
C TRP A 157 2.11 14.59 0.26
N LYS A 158 2.41 15.20 1.41
CA LYS A 158 2.39 16.67 1.61
C LYS A 158 3.35 17.43 0.69
N THR A 159 4.40 16.77 0.19
CA THR A 159 5.35 17.39 -0.75
C THR A 159 4.96 17.19 -2.22
N PHE A 160 3.86 16.47 -2.50
CA PHE A 160 3.42 16.12 -3.85
C PHE A 160 2.09 16.76 -4.23
N LEU A 161 1.13 16.79 -3.30
CA LEU A 161 -0.18 17.37 -3.57
C LEU A 161 -0.13 18.89 -3.43
N THR A 162 -0.63 19.59 -4.44
CA THR A 162 -0.95 21.02 -4.33
C THR A 162 -2.12 21.22 -3.36
N SER A 163 -2.31 22.44 -2.86
CA SER A 163 -3.46 22.77 -2.00
C SER A 163 -4.80 22.45 -2.67
N GLU A 164 -4.91 22.71 -3.97
CA GLU A 164 -6.12 22.42 -4.76
C GLU A 164 -6.39 20.91 -4.87
N MET A 165 -5.37 20.13 -5.24
CA MET A 165 -5.49 18.67 -5.31
C MET A 165 -5.85 18.06 -3.94
N ASN A 166 -5.27 18.61 -2.87
CA ASN A 166 -5.56 18.19 -1.51
C ASN A 166 -7.05 18.43 -1.16
N VAL A 167 -7.60 19.60 -1.50
CA VAL A 167 -9.03 19.90 -1.31
C VAL A 167 -9.91 18.93 -2.11
N ARG A 168 -9.63 18.72 -3.40
CA ARG A 168 -10.41 17.79 -4.24
C ARG A 168 -10.37 16.36 -3.71
N MET A 169 -9.20 15.91 -3.24
CA MET A 169 -9.05 14.59 -2.63
C MET A 169 -9.87 14.48 -1.33
N GLU A 170 -9.83 15.51 -0.49
CA GLU A 170 -10.59 15.57 0.75
C GLU A 170 -12.11 15.55 0.48
N GLU A 171 -12.59 16.34 -0.48
CA GLU A 171 -13.99 16.31 -0.93
C GLU A 171 -14.42 14.92 -1.39
N LYS A 172 -13.59 14.24 -2.20
CA LYS A 172 -13.88 12.87 -2.64
C LYS A 172 -13.89 11.87 -1.49
N ILE A 173 -12.96 12.00 -0.53
CA ILE A 173 -12.96 11.18 0.70
C ILE A 173 -14.28 11.36 1.44
N LEU A 174 -14.69 12.60 1.70
CA LEU A 174 -15.93 12.89 2.43
C LEU A 174 -17.16 12.41 1.65
N GLN A 175 -17.23 12.64 0.35
CA GLN A 175 -18.31 12.15 -0.49
C GLN A 175 -18.46 10.62 -0.39
N LYS A 176 -17.35 9.89 -0.42
CA LYS A 176 -17.34 8.42 -0.47
C LYS A 176 -17.43 7.76 0.89
N LEU A 177 -16.95 8.39 1.96
CA LEU A 177 -16.73 7.74 3.26
C LEU A 177 -17.41 8.45 4.43
N SER A 178 -18.04 9.61 4.26
CA SER A 178 -18.68 10.34 5.38
C SER A 178 -19.81 9.58 6.08
N HIS A 179 -20.38 8.57 5.42
CA HIS A 179 -21.39 7.70 5.99
C HIS A 179 -20.81 6.54 6.82
N THR A 180 -19.48 6.42 6.90
CA THR A 180 -18.79 5.40 7.70
C THR A 180 -17.89 6.05 8.76
N ASP A 181 -17.60 5.31 9.82
CA ASP A 181 -16.73 5.73 10.91
C ASP A 181 -15.23 5.66 10.55
N ILE A 182 -14.88 5.11 9.38
CA ILE A 182 -13.50 5.10 8.87
C ILE A 182 -12.92 6.53 8.75
N VAL A 183 -13.76 7.52 8.45
CA VAL A 183 -13.34 8.92 8.33
C VAL A 183 -12.90 9.46 9.68
N ASP A 184 -13.52 9.04 10.77
CA ASP A 184 -13.12 9.46 12.11
C ASP A 184 -11.75 8.88 12.47
N VAL A 185 -11.43 7.65 12.05
CA VAL A 185 -10.07 7.10 12.15
C VAL A 185 -9.08 7.95 11.34
N TRP A 186 -9.43 8.29 10.10
CA TRP A 186 -8.54 9.07 9.22
C TRP A 186 -8.34 10.51 9.69
N ARG A 187 -9.33 11.10 10.37
CA ARG A 187 -9.19 12.40 11.06
C ARG A 187 -8.15 12.33 12.18
N ARG A 188 -8.15 11.25 12.99
CA ARG A 188 -7.13 11.07 14.05
C ARG A 188 -5.70 11.01 13.50
N HIS A 189 -5.54 10.59 12.25
CA HIS A 189 -4.25 10.56 11.54
C HIS A 189 -3.95 11.83 10.72
N GLY A 190 -4.82 12.85 10.76
CA GLY A 190 -4.62 14.11 10.04
C GLY A 190 -4.69 13.98 8.52
N ILE A 191 -5.38 12.95 8.01
CA ILE A 191 -5.61 12.72 6.57
C ILE A 191 -6.79 13.58 6.08
N VAL A 192 -7.80 13.75 6.94
CA VAL A 192 -8.98 14.58 6.71
C VAL A 192 -9.01 15.65 7.78
N ARG A 193 -9.48 16.87 7.46
CA ARG A 193 -9.60 17.94 8.44
C ARG A 193 -10.53 17.53 9.60
N PRO A 194 -10.28 18.05 10.81
CA PRO A 194 -11.20 17.91 11.92
C PRO A 194 -12.61 18.41 11.55
N ARG A 195 -13.64 17.92 12.25
CA ARG A 195 -14.96 18.55 12.14
C ARG A 195 -14.83 20.00 12.60
N VAL A 196 -15.34 20.93 11.80
CA VAL A 196 -15.57 22.29 12.27
C VAL A 196 -16.79 22.19 13.18
N GLU A 197 -16.60 22.47 14.47
CA GLU A 197 -17.68 22.60 15.45
C GLU A 197 -18.60 23.78 15.12
#